data_AF-A0A1I4BXX4-F1
#
_entry.id   AF-A0A1I4BXX4-F1
#
_cell.length_a   1.000
_cell.length_b   1.000
_cell.length_c   1.000
_cell.angle_alpha   90.00
_cell.angle_beta   90.00
_cell.angle_gamma   90.00
#
_symmetry.space_group_name_H-M   'P 1'
#
loop_
_entity.id
_entity.type
_entity.pdbx_description
1 polymer ?
#
loop_
_entity_poly.entity_id
_entity_poly.type
_entity_poly.pdbx_seq_one_letter_code
_entity_poly.pdbx_strand_id
1 'polypeptide(L)'
;MRSLKALAVAGAAAALVVGAAPIAQAHNVLVSSDPAKGASIAAAPAQVRLVFNEPVDNGPNEISVTGPDGSSRWDTGPTTVSGATVSVGLRNLGPAGVYTVNYHIVSEDGHPVSDAFAFTLTTAGTGTPTTPAAATPTVAAATTATTDGTVPVWVWIIAAAVLLISGLLVARRVSR
;
A
#
# COMPACT_ATOMS: atom_id res chain seq x y z
N MET A 1 -3.65 -6.60 52.17
CA MET A 1 -4.09 -5.36 51.47
C MET A 1 -2.98 -4.63 50.72
N ARG A 2 -1.75 -4.52 51.25
CA ARG A 2 -0.63 -3.85 50.55
C ARG A 2 -0.16 -4.60 49.29
N SER A 3 -0.18 -5.94 49.33
CA SER A 3 0.15 -6.84 48.21
C SER A 3 -0.86 -6.78 47.04
N LEU A 4 -2.16 -6.61 47.31
CA LEU A 4 -3.17 -6.44 46.26
C LEU A 4 -3.07 -5.11 45.52
N LYS A 5 -2.65 -4.04 46.20
CA LYS A 5 -2.42 -2.72 45.58
C LYS A 5 -1.22 -2.74 44.64
N ALA A 6 -0.16 -3.48 44.99
CA ALA A 6 1.02 -3.64 44.14
C ALA A 6 0.71 -4.40 42.84
N LEU A 7 -0.14 -5.45 42.93
CA LEU A 7 -0.56 -6.23 41.76
C LEU A 7 -1.41 -5.40 40.78
N ALA A 8 -2.30 -4.54 41.30
CA ALA A 8 -3.16 -3.68 40.49
C ALA A 8 -2.38 -2.58 39.73
N VAL A 9 -1.36 -1.99 40.35
CA VAL A 9 -0.51 -0.97 39.73
C VAL A 9 0.40 -1.58 38.66
N ALA A 10 0.95 -2.77 38.91
CA ALA A 10 1.73 -3.51 37.91
C ALA A 10 0.87 -3.90 36.69
N GLY A 11 -0.38 -4.31 36.90
CA GLY A 11 -1.32 -4.61 35.82
C GLY A 11 -1.69 -3.39 34.96
N ALA A 12 -1.91 -2.23 35.59
CA ALA A 12 -2.22 -0.98 34.88
C ALA A 12 -1.03 -0.45 34.05
N ALA A 13 0.20 -0.59 34.57
CA ALA A 13 1.41 -0.22 33.84
C ALA A 13 1.67 -1.14 32.65
N ALA A 14 1.46 -2.45 32.80
CA ALA A 14 1.58 -3.41 31.69
C ALA A 14 0.54 -3.16 30.58
N ALA A 15 -0.69 -2.79 30.93
CA ALA A 15 -1.74 -2.45 29.97
C ALA A 15 -1.44 -1.17 29.17
N LEU A 16 -0.77 -0.17 29.77
CA LEU A 16 -0.38 1.05 29.08
C LEU A 16 0.73 0.83 28.05
N VAL A 17 1.63 -0.13 28.29
CA VAL A 17 2.77 -0.43 27.39
C VAL A 17 2.32 -1.19 26.15
N VAL A 18 1.31 -2.07 26.25
CA VAL A 18 0.79 -2.83 25.10
C VAL A 18 0.04 -1.95 24.11
N GLY A 19 -0.58 -0.85 24.56
CA GLY A 19 -1.33 0.07 23.70
C GLY A 19 -0.48 0.99 22.82
N ALA A 20 0.85 1.02 23.01
CA ALA A 20 1.77 1.93 22.31
C ALA A 20 2.76 1.21 21.38
N ALA A 21 2.52 -0.08 21.06
CA ALA A 21 3.32 -0.75 20.06
C ALA A 21 3.08 -0.07 18.69
N PRO A 22 4.12 0.47 18.02
CA PRO A 22 3.95 1.00 16.68
C PRO A 22 3.46 -0.14 15.79
N ILE A 23 2.39 0.12 15.03
CA ILE A 23 1.94 -0.77 13.97
C ILE A 23 3.09 -0.77 12.96
N ALA A 24 3.87 -1.85 12.92
CA ALA A 24 4.88 -2.01 11.88
C ALA A 24 4.16 -1.99 10.53
N GLN A 25 4.43 -0.98 9.71
CA GLN A 25 3.96 -0.92 8.33
C GLN A 25 4.70 -2.01 7.56
N ALA A 26 4.09 -3.19 7.45
CA ALA A 26 4.64 -4.38 6.81
C ALA A 26 4.35 -4.44 5.30
N HIS A 27 4.07 -3.29 4.68
CA HIS A 27 3.76 -3.23 3.24
C HIS A 27 5.00 -2.83 2.45
N ASN A 28 5.08 -3.28 1.19
CA ASN A 28 6.12 -2.83 0.27
C ASN A 28 6.09 -1.30 0.10
N VAL A 29 7.21 -0.65 0.42
CA VAL A 29 7.47 0.78 0.22
C VAL A 29 8.49 0.94 -0.90
N LEU A 30 8.23 1.89 -1.80
CA LEU A 30 9.18 2.24 -2.86
C LEU A 30 10.44 2.88 -2.26
N VAL A 31 11.58 2.23 -2.44
CA VAL A 31 12.90 2.67 -1.95
C VAL A 31 13.63 3.50 -2.99
N SER A 32 13.57 3.09 -4.25
CA SER A 32 14.20 3.83 -5.36
C SER A 32 13.51 3.55 -6.69
N SER A 33 13.70 4.46 -7.64
CA SER A 33 13.19 4.33 -9.00
C SER A 33 14.22 4.82 -10.02
N ASP A 34 14.13 4.29 -11.23
CA ASP A 34 14.80 4.80 -12.42
C ASP A 34 13.76 4.95 -13.54
N PRO A 35 13.44 6.17 -14.02
CA PRO A 35 13.93 7.46 -13.53
C PRO A 35 13.63 7.71 -12.05
N ALA A 36 14.51 8.45 -11.37
CA ALA A 36 14.28 8.83 -9.99
C ALA A 36 13.04 9.73 -9.85
N LYS A 37 12.28 9.53 -8.76
CA LYS A 37 11.11 10.36 -8.42
C LYS A 37 11.49 11.84 -8.39
N GLY A 38 10.82 12.65 -9.21
CA GLY A 38 11.05 14.08 -9.35
C GLY A 38 12.25 14.47 -10.24
N ALA A 39 12.93 13.51 -10.87
CA ALA A 39 14.09 13.80 -11.70
C ALA A 39 13.71 14.55 -12.99
N SER A 40 14.64 15.38 -13.46
CA SER A 40 14.62 15.97 -14.80
C SER A 40 15.64 15.26 -15.68
N ILE A 41 15.19 14.64 -16.76
CA ILE A 41 16.02 13.85 -17.67
C ILE A 41 15.95 14.43 -19.09
N ALA A 42 17.07 14.38 -19.81
CA ALA A 42 17.14 14.90 -21.19
C ALA A 42 16.75 13.87 -22.24
N ALA A 43 16.78 12.57 -21.90
CA ALA A 43 16.49 11.47 -22.80
C ALA A 43 15.69 10.39 -22.09
N ALA A 44 14.85 9.69 -22.85
CA ALA A 44 14.07 8.56 -22.37
C ALA A 44 14.97 7.37 -22.00
N PRO A 45 14.81 6.74 -20.82
CA PRO A 45 15.43 5.44 -20.56
C PRO A 45 14.71 4.35 -21.36
N ALA A 46 15.31 3.16 -21.42
CA ALA A 46 14.69 2.00 -22.07
C ALA A 46 13.55 1.37 -21.26
N GLN A 47 13.46 1.66 -19.96
CA GLN A 47 12.48 1.09 -19.04
C GLN A 47 12.26 2.01 -17.84
N VAL A 48 11.15 1.80 -17.15
CA VAL A 48 10.99 2.23 -15.76
C VAL A 48 11.30 1.06 -14.85
N ARG A 49 12.12 1.28 -13.83
CA ARG A 49 12.47 0.28 -12.82
C ARG A 49 12.17 0.82 -11.43
N LEU A 50 11.45 0.03 -10.64
CA LEU A 50 11.04 0.32 -9.27
C LEU A 50 11.69 -0.69 -8.34
N VAL A 51 12.23 -0.24 -7.21
CA VAL A 51 12.82 -1.10 -6.18
C VAL A 51 12.11 -0.84 -4.87
N PHE A 52 11.59 -1.91 -4.28
CA PHE A 52 10.90 -1.89 -3.00
C PHE A 52 11.82 -2.37 -1.87
N ASN A 53 11.42 -2.15 -0.63
CA ASN A 53 12.13 -2.63 0.57
C ASN A 53 11.96 -4.14 0.78
N GLU A 54 10.91 -4.75 0.22
CA GLU A 54 10.57 -6.16 0.35
C GLU A 54 10.30 -6.80 -1.03
N PRO A 55 10.36 -8.13 -1.15
CA PRO A 55 10.01 -8.83 -2.39
C PRO A 55 8.58 -8.55 -2.84
N VAL A 56 8.35 -8.62 -4.15
CA VAL A 56 7.05 -8.47 -4.79
C VAL A 56 6.60 -9.85 -5.30
N ASP A 57 5.33 -10.19 -5.11
CA ASP A 57 4.73 -11.41 -5.64
C ASP A 57 4.66 -11.38 -7.18
N ASN A 58 4.61 -12.53 -7.83
CA ASN A 58 4.48 -12.62 -9.30
C ASN A 58 3.04 -12.46 -9.81
N GLY A 59 2.13 -11.96 -8.97
CA GLY A 59 0.72 -11.69 -9.28
C GLY A 59 0.49 -10.56 -10.29
N PRO A 60 -0.75 -10.01 -10.35
CA PRO A 60 -1.14 -9.00 -11.33
C PRO A 60 -0.56 -7.61 -11.02
N ASN A 61 0.75 -7.48 -11.21
CA ASN A 61 1.47 -6.22 -11.06
C ASN A 61 1.39 -5.41 -12.36
N GLU A 62 1.24 -4.09 -12.24
CA GLU A 62 1.22 -3.16 -13.36
C GLU A 62 2.08 -1.93 -13.08
N ILE A 63 2.89 -1.53 -14.05
CA ILE A 63 3.45 -0.18 -14.13
C ILE A 63 2.91 0.48 -15.39
N SER A 64 2.45 1.72 -15.24
CA SER A 64 1.95 2.58 -16.30
C SER A 64 2.73 3.87 -16.37
N VAL A 65 2.94 4.40 -17.57
CA VAL A 65 3.57 5.70 -17.75
C VAL A 65 2.70 6.57 -18.66
N THR A 66 2.16 7.64 -18.10
CA THR A 66 1.30 8.59 -18.81
C THR A 66 2.08 9.86 -19.14
N GLY A 67 1.89 10.38 -20.36
CA GLY A 67 2.59 11.56 -20.85
C GLY A 67 2.02 12.89 -20.33
N PRO A 68 2.60 14.03 -20.77
CA PRO A 68 2.20 15.37 -20.33
C PRO A 68 0.75 15.75 -20.67
N ASP A 69 0.12 15.03 -21.60
CA ASP A 69 -1.29 15.21 -21.97
C ASP A 69 -2.26 14.51 -21.01
N GLY A 70 -1.75 13.80 -20.00
CA GLY A 70 -2.53 13.11 -18.99
C GLY A 70 -3.29 11.87 -19.49
N SER A 71 -3.10 11.44 -20.74
CA SER A 71 -3.90 10.33 -21.32
C SER A 71 -3.09 9.37 -22.19
N SER A 72 -2.06 9.84 -22.88
CA SER A 72 -1.22 8.98 -23.72
C SER A 72 -0.31 8.09 -22.86
N ARG A 73 -0.36 6.77 -23.09
CA ARG A 73 0.52 5.78 -22.43
C ARG A 73 1.84 5.63 -23.18
N TRP A 74 2.95 5.48 -22.45
CA TRP A 74 4.31 5.40 -22.98
C TRP A 74 5.09 4.16 -22.54
N ASP A 75 4.53 3.39 -21.61
CA ASP A 75 4.99 2.04 -21.28
C ASP A 75 4.74 1.04 -22.42
N THR A 76 5.53 -0.04 -22.44
CA THR A 76 5.43 -1.11 -23.43
C THR A 76 5.86 -2.47 -22.86
N GLY A 77 5.18 -3.52 -23.31
CA GLY A 77 5.42 -4.89 -22.87
C GLY A 77 4.78 -5.20 -21.49
N PRO A 78 4.94 -6.44 -21.02
CA PRO A 78 4.46 -6.83 -19.69
C PRO A 78 5.33 -6.23 -18.58
N THR A 79 4.74 -6.07 -17.41
CA THR A 79 5.49 -5.79 -16.18
C THR A 79 6.25 -7.06 -15.75
N THR A 80 7.50 -6.91 -15.36
CA THR A 80 8.37 -8.01 -14.91
C THR A 80 8.76 -7.82 -13.46
N VAL A 81 8.86 -8.93 -12.72
CA VAL A 81 9.23 -8.94 -11.30
C VAL A 81 10.50 -9.76 -11.11
N SER A 82 11.42 -9.24 -10.30
CA SER A 82 12.65 -9.93 -9.89
C SER A 82 12.97 -9.56 -8.43
N GLY A 83 12.51 -10.41 -7.50
CA GLY A 83 12.60 -10.14 -6.06
C GLY A 83 11.86 -8.85 -5.71
N ALA A 84 12.57 -7.87 -5.15
CA ALA A 84 12.03 -6.55 -4.80
C ALA A 84 12.02 -5.55 -5.97
N THR A 85 12.39 -5.98 -7.18
CA THR A 85 12.43 -5.12 -8.37
C THR A 85 11.25 -5.38 -9.28
N VAL A 86 10.56 -4.32 -9.71
CA VAL A 86 9.50 -4.37 -10.71
C VAL A 86 9.86 -3.43 -11.86
N SER A 87 9.68 -3.87 -13.10
CA SER A 87 10.04 -3.08 -14.28
C SER A 87 9.06 -3.21 -15.43
N VAL A 88 8.96 -2.17 -16.25
CA VAL A 88 8.22 -2.17 -17.51
C VAL A 88 9.04 -1.46 -18.59
N GLY A 89 8.97 -1.94 -19.82
CA GLY A 89 9.61 -1.28 -20.95
C GLY A 89 9.05 0.14 -21.15
N LEU A 90 9.89 1.05 -21.63
CA LEU A 90 9.49 2.41 -21.95
C LEU A 90 9.77 2.67 -23.44
N ARG A 91 8.79 3.23 -24.13
CA ARG A 91 9.00 3.70 -25.51
C ARG A 91 9.94 4.89 -25.51
N ASN A 92 10.49 5.21 -26.68
CA ASN A 92 10.99 6.57 -26.91
C ASN A 92 9.89 7.56 -26.52
N LEU A 93 10.24 8.59 -25.76
CA LEU A 93 9.30 9.62 -25.35
C LEU A 93 9.15 10.69 -26.44
N GLY A 94 8.04 11.43 -26.38
CA GLY A 94 7.69 12.47 -27.35
C GLY A 94 7.76 13.85 -26.71
N PRO A 95 6.63 14.48 -26.32
CA PRO A 95 6.65 15.85 -25.81
C PRO A 95 7.53 16.02 -24.57
N ALA A 96 8.27 17.13 -24.51
CA ALA A 96 8.87 17.58 -23.24
C ALA A 96 7.76 17.87 -22.23
N GLY A 97 8.02 17.61 -20.95
CA GLY A 97 7.07 17.84 -19.87
C GLY A 97 7.06 16.73 -18.84
N VAL A 98 6.01 16.74 -18.03
CA VAL A 98 5.84 15.82 -16.90
C VAL A 98 5.30 14.49 -17.38
N TYR A 99 5.98 13.41 -17.03
CA TYR A 99 5.54 12.04 -17.20
C TYR A 99 5.21 11.45 -15.84
N THR A 100 4.04 10.82 -15.73
CA THR A 100 3.55 10.21 -14.49
C THR A 100 3.69 8.70 -14.57
N VAL A 101 4.44 8.13 -13.63
CA VAL A 101 4.54 6.69 -13.39
C VAL A 101 3.51 6.33 -12.33
N ASN A 102 2.55 5.46 -12.65
CA ASN A 102 1.69 4.82 -11.66
C ASN A 102 2.03 3.35 -11.57
N TYR A 103 2.03 2.80 -10.36
CA TYR A 103 2.21 1.38 -10.15
C TYR A 103 1.13 0.79 -9.25
N HIS A 104 0.81 -0.47 -9.49
CA HIS A 104 0.06 -1.35 -8.61
C HIS A 104 0.89 -2.63 -8.48
N ILE A 105 1.28 -2.98 -7.27
CA ILE A 105 2.01 -4.21 -6.98
C ILE A 105 1.33 -5.02 -5.89
N VAL A 106 1.63 -6.32 -5.83
CA VAL A 106 1.22 -7.19 -4.73
C VAL A 106 2.47 -7.59 -3.97
N SER A 107 2.52 -7.23 -2.69
CA SER A 107 3.60 -7.62 -1.78
C SER A 107 3.61 -9.16 -1.62
N GLU A 108 4.74 -9.77 -1.22
CA GLU A 108 4.81 -11.23 -1.04
C GLU A 108 3.81 -11.76 0.03
N ASP A 109 3.39 -10.89 0.96
CA ASP A 109 2.36 -11.19 1.96
C ASP A 109 0.91 -11.10 1.44
N GLY A 110 0.73 -10.75 0.16
CA GLY A 110 -0.55 -10.66 -0.54
C GLY A 110 -1.23 -9.29 -0.48
N HIS A 111 -0.66 -8.29 0.20
CA HIS A 111 -1.27 -6.96 0.24
C HIS A 111 -0.97 -6.14 -1.02
N PRO A 112 -2.00 -5.59 -1.70
CA PRO A 112 -1.80 -4.70 -2.83
C PRO A 112 -1.32 -3.32 -2.37
N VAL A 113 -0.37 -2.75 -3.12
CA VAL A 113 0.14 -1.38 -2.92
C VAL A 113 0.08 -0.63 -4.24
N SER A 114 -0.54 0.54 -4.21
CA SER A 114 -0.59 1.46 -5.35
C SER A 114 -0.08 2.83 -4.96
N ASP A 115 0.72 3.45 -5.84
CA ASP A 115 1.12 4.85 -5.72
C ASP A 115 1.50 5.40 -7.10
N ALA A 116 1.78 6.70 -7.15
CA ALA A 116 2.25 7.38 -8.34
C ALA A 116 3.37 8.38 -8.03
N PHE A 117 4.23 8.59 -9.01
CA PHE A 117 5.20 9.67 -8.99
C PHE A 117 5.47 10.20 -10.38
N ALA A 118 6.18 11.33 -10.47
CA ALA A 118 6.48 11.96 -11.74
C ALA A 118 7.98 12.13 -11.96
N PHE A 119 8.38 12.17 -13.23
CA PHE A 119 9.66 12.70 -13.69
C PHE A 119 9.40 13.67 -14.85
N THR A 120 10.37 14.51 -15.18
CA THR A 120 10.25 15.52 -16.24
C THR A 120 11.23 15.22 -17.37
N LEU A 121 10.72 15.15 -18.60
CA LEU A 121 11.55 15.14 -19.79
C LEU A 121 11.82 16.58 -20.22
N THR A 122 13.08 16.99 -20.29
CA THR A 122 13.46 18.38 -20.58
C THR A 122 13.56 18.68 -22.07
N THR A 123 13.70 17.65 -22.90
CA THR A 123 13.90 17.77 -24.35
C THR A 123 12.85 16.94 -25.07
N ALA A 124 12.12 17.57 -25.99
CA ALA A 124 11.13 16.84 -26.78
C ALA A 124 11.83 15.80 -27.67
N GLY A 125 11.38 14.55 -27.58
CA GLY A 125 11.73 13.47 -28.47
C GLY A 125 10.71 13.27 -29.60
N THR A 126 10.93 12.23 -30.40
CA THR A 126 10.12 11.88 -31.57
C THR A 126 9.33 10.59 -31.38
N GLY A 127 9.21 10.12 -30.14
CA GLY A 127 8.48 8.91 -29.81
C GLY A 127 6.98 9.04 -30.05
N THR A 128 6.31 7.90 -30.19
CA THR A 128 4.85 7.81 -30.30
C THR A 128 4.28 7.02 -29.11
N PRO A 129 3.17 7.47 -28.52
CA PRO A 129 2.54 6.74 -27.42
C PRO A 129 1.95 5.41 -27.89
N THR A 130 1.68 4.52 -26.94
CA THR A 130 0.91 3.31 -27.17
C THR A 130 -0.50 3.69 -27.62
N THR A 131 -0.94 3.19 -28.78
CA THR A 131 -2.33 3.26 -29.20
C THR A 131 -3.17 2.50 -28.17
N PRO A 132 -4.18 3.11 -27.52
CA PRO A 132 -5.11 2.35 -26.71
C PRO A 132 -5.70 1.23 -27.56
N ALA A 133 -5.54 -0.02 -27.15
CA ALA A 133 -6.39 -1.08 -27.68
C ALA A 133 -7.82 -0.63 -27.35
N ALA A 134 -8.66 -0.45 -28.37
CA ALA A 134 -10.03 -0.01 -28.19
C ALA A 134 -10.72 -0.96 -27.19
N ALA A 135 -10.89 -0.50 -25.95
CA ALA A 135 -11.63 -1.23 -24.95
C ALA A 135 -13.09 -1.20 -25.40
N THR A 136 -13.60 -2.33 -25.88
CA THR A 136 -15.04 -2.57 -25.91
C THR A 136 -15.54 -2.33 -24.49
N PRO A 137 -16.57 -1.49 -24.26
CA PRO A 137 -17.07 -1.26 -22.92
C PRO A 137 -17.72 -2.55 -22.42
N THR A 138 -16.97 -3.37 -21.67
CA THR A 138 -17.55 -4.40 -20.83
C THR A 138 -18.21 -3.66 -19.67
N VAL A 139 -19.54 -3.59 -19.69
CA VAL A 139 -20.35 -3.14 -18.56
C VAL A 139 -20.04 -4.08 -17.39
N ALA A 140 -19.15 -3.66 -16.50
CA ALA A 140 -18.91 -4.34 -15.24
C ALA A 140 -20.16 -4.17 -14.38
N ALA A 141 -20.88 -5.27 -14.18
CA ALA A 141 -21.98 -5.33 -13.23
C ALA A 141 -21.43 -4.97 -11.84
N ALA A 142 -22.03 -3.95 -11.22
CA ALA A 142 -21.74 -3.58 -9.85
C ALA A 142 -22.09 -4.76 -8.93
N THR A 143 -21.07 -5.46 -8.43
CA THR A 143 -21.22 -6.34 -7.28
C THR A 143 -21.27 -5.45 -6.04
N THR A 144 -22.42 -5.44 -5.39
CA THR A 144 -22.64 -4.86 -4.06
C THR A 144 -21.54 -5.30 -3.11
N ALA A 145 -20.84 -4.32 -2.53
CA ALA A 145 -19.96 -4.53 -1.39
C ALA A 145 -20.79 -5.11 -0.24
N THR A 146 -20.56 -6.37 0.08
CA THR A 146 -20.98 -6.94 1.36
C THR A 146 -20.09 -6.31 2.42
N THR A 147 -20.67 -5.46 3.27
CA THR A 147 -20.02 -4.93 4.46
C THR A 147 -19.54 -6.10 5.31
N ASP A 148 -18.22 -6.31 5.36
CA ASP A 148 -17.60 -7.20 6.31
C ASP A 148 -18.07 -6.84 7.73
N GLY A 149 -18.59 -7.85 8.42
CA GLY A 149 -19.12 -7.79 9.76
C GLY A 149 -18.03 -7.51 10.79
N THR A 150 -17.43 -6.32 10.74
CA THR A 150 -16.59 -5.81 11.81
C THR A 150 -17.51 -5.50 12.98
N VAL A 151 -17.53 -6.40 13.96
CA VAL A 151 -18.22 -6.18 15.23
C VAL A 151 -17.72 -4.85 15.80
N PRO A 152 -18.59 -3.84 15.96
CA PRO A 152 -18.17 -2.53 16.42
C PRO A 152 -17.39 -2.62 17.74
N VAL A 153 -16.34 -1.82 17.88
CA VAL A 153 -15.46 -1.79 19.06
C VAL A 153 -16.23 -1.70 20.39
N TRP A 154 -17.39 -1.04 20.40
CA TRP A 154 -18.23 -0.92 21.61
C TRP A 154 -18.73 -2.27 22.15
N VAL A 155 -18.92 -3.28 21.30
CA VAL A 155 -19.33 -4.63 21.73
C VAL A 155 -18.22 -5.28 22.56
N TRP A 156 -16.96 -5.12 22.14
CA TRP A 156 -15.79 -5.60 22.88
C TRP A 156 -15.59 -4.83 24.19
N ILE A 157 -15.89 -3.53 24.22
CA ILE A 157 -15.86 -2.72 25.44
C ILE A 157 -16.89 -3.23 26.47
N ILE A 158 -18.11 -3.55 26.04
CA ILE A 158 -19.14 -4.11 26.92
C ILE A 158 -18.72 -5.49 27.44
N ALA A 159 -18.20 -6.37 26.58
CA ALA A 159 -17.73 -7.70 26.98
C ALA A 159 -16.63 -7.61 28.05
N ALA A 160 -15.66 -6.71 27.87
CA ALA A 160 -14.60 -6.45 28.84
C ALA A 160 -15.15 -5.90 30.18
N ALA A 161 -16.12 -4.97 30.14
CA ALA A 161 -16.73 -4.43 31.34
C ALA A 161 -17.51 -5.51 32.14
N VAL A 162 -18.23 -6.40 31.45
CA VAL A 162 -18.96 -7.51 32.09
C VAL A 162 -17.99 -8.48 32.75
N LEU A 163 -16.87 -8.81 32.11
CA LEU A 163 -15.81 -9.66 32.68
C LEU A 163 -15.17 -9.03 33.93
N LEU A 164 -14.93 -7.71 33.92
CA LEU A 164 -14.38 -6.99 35.07
C LEU A 164 -15.36 -6.96 36.24
N ILE A 165 -16.65 -6.70 35.99
CA ILE A 165 -17.69 -6.66 37.02
C ILE A 165 -17.91 -8.04 37.62
N SER A 166 -18.00 -9.08 36.79
CA SER A 166 -18.15 -10.47 37.26
C SER A 166 -16.94 -10.94 38.05
N GLY A 167 -15.72 -10.62 37.61
CA GLY A 167 -14.49 -10.84 38.37
C GLY A 167 -14.50 -10.15 39.74
N LEU A 168 -14.95 -8.90 39.80
CA LEU A 168 -15.06 -8.14 41.07
C LEU A 168 -16.11 -8.74 42.02
N LEU A 169 -17.23 -9.25 41.49
CA LEU A 169 -18.29 -9.89 42.27
C LEU A 169 -17.87 -11.26 42.82
N VAL A 170 -17.16 -12.06 42.03
CA VAL A 170 -16.58 -13.34 42.48
C VAL A 170 -15.50 -13.09 43.54
N ALA A 171 -14.61 -12.12 43.32
CA ALA A 171 -13.59 -11.75 44.29
C ALA A 171 -14.21 -11.33 45.64
N ARG A 172 -15.30 -10.56 45.60
CA ARG A 172 -16.07 -10.17 46.81
C ARG A 172 -16.73 -11.35 47.53
N ARG A 173 -17.09 -12.42 46.81
CA ARG A 173 -17.75 -13.61 47.36
C ARG A 173 -16.77 -14.60 47.96
N VAL A 174 -15.55 -14.69 47.42
CA VAL A 174 -14.46 -15.53 47.95
C VAL A 174 -13.75 -14.87 49.14
N SER A 175 -13.84 -13.54 49.28
CA SER A 175 -13.29 -12.78 50.41
C SER A 175 -14.23 -12.64 51.63
N ARG A 176 -15.37 -13.35 51.63
CA ARG A 176 -16.22 -13.54 52.82
C ARG A 176 -16.02 -14.95 53.34
#